data_AF-A0A1E3VYG2-F1
#
_entry.id   AF-A0A1E3VYG2-F1
#
_cell.length_a   1.000
_cell.length_b   1.000
_cell.length_c   1.000
_cell.angle_alpha   90.00
_cell.angle_beta   90.00
_cell.angle_gamma   90.00
#
_symmetry.space_group_name_H-M   'P 1'
#
loop_
_entity.id
_entity.type
_entity.pdbx_description
1 polymer ?
#
loop_
_entity_poly.entity_id
_entity_poly.type
_entity_poly.pdbx_seq_one_letter_code
_entity_poly.pdbx_strand_id
1 'polypeptide(L)'
;MAGAAALLRPQETLLGAAAALSLAASAFLPVLVLGLWWKRLGSDAAVAGTVAGLVVCLYYMIAPQTIPFLFYESSSLLSDATSAQTSAYEALRYGYYAASDPAAQAAILTEWEASVRPIANWLGVHGVLAGVFAVPVGFLVTILVGLFASAPSARRRRFFENLRTKAA
;
A
#
# COMPACT_ATOMS: atom_id res chain seq x y z
N MET A 1 23.51 -4.63 -19.14
CA MET A 1 22.95 -3.67 -20.12
C MET A 1 21.69 -2.93 -19.62
N ALA A 2 21.03 -3.35 -18.53
CA ALA A 2 19.93 -2.59 -17.92
C ALA A 2 20.34 -1.22 -17.32
N GLY A 3 21.58 -1.07 -16.85
CA GLY A 3 22.08 0.18 -16.27
C GLY A 3 22.27 1.34 -17.27
N ALA A 4 22.50 1.04 -18.55
CA ALA A 4 22.68 2.08 -19.58
C ALA A 4 21.34 2.63 -20.10
N ALA A 5 20.30 1.78 -20.18
CA ALA A 5 18.95 2.21 -20.53
C ALA A 5 18.28 3.03 -19.40
N ALA A 6 18.67 2.78 -18.14
CA ALA A 6 18.19 3.51 -16.97
C ALA A 6 18.58 5.01 -16.97
N LEU A 7 19.68 5.38 -17.61
CA LEU A 7 20.09 6.78 -17.77
C LEU A 7 19.18 7.56 -18.73
N LEU A 8 18.43 6.87 -19.60
CA LEU A 8 17.56 7.51 -20.60
C LEU A 8 16.18 7.88 -20.03
N ARG A 9 15.79 7.38 -18.85
CA ARG A 9 14.51 7.71 -18.18
C ARG A 9 14.70 7.86 -16.67
N PRO A 10 15.34 8.95 -16.19
CA PRO A 10 15.64 9.16 -14.77
C PRO A 10 14.38 9.15 -13.88
N GLN A 11 13.22 9.48 -14.42
CA GLN A 11 11.95 9.42 -13.71
C GLN A 11 11.54 7.99 -13.29
N GLU A 12 11.80 6.98 -14.14
CA GLU A 12 11.37 5.59 -13.88
C GLU A 12 12.19 4.94 -12.76
N THR A 13 13.48 5.30 -12.66
CA THR A 13 14.36 4.78 -11.60
C THR A 13 14.03 5.40 -10.24
N LEU A 14 13.70 6.69 -10.21
CA LEU A 14 13.28 7.39 -9.00
C LEU A 14 11.94 6.84 -8.48
N LEU A 15 10.98 6.60 -9.37
CA LEU A 15 9.69 6.01 -9.01
C LEU A 15 9.84 4.56 -8.53
N GLY A 16 10.70 3.76 -9.18
CA GLY A 16 11.01 2.40 -8.73
C GLY A 16 11.67 2.37 -7.35
N ALA A 17 12.59 3.29 -7.07
CA ALA A 17 13.21 3.44 -5.75
C ALA A 17 12.19 3.88 -4.69
N ALA A 18 11.31 4.83 -4.99
CA ALA A 18 10.25 5.28 -4.09
C ALA A 18 9.26 4.15 -3.78
N ALA A 19 8.90 3.32 -4.76
CA ALA A 19 8.06 2.15 -4.54
C ALA A 19 8.75 1.11 -3.63
N ALA A 20 10.02 0.82 -3.87
CA ALA A 20 10.80 -0.08 -3.02
C ALA A 20 10.94 0.46 -1.59
N LEU A 21 11.14 1.77 -1.44
CA LEU A 21 11.20 2.44 -0.15
C LEU A 21 9.86 2.38 0.59
N SER A 22 8.74 2.64 -0.09
CA SER A 22 7.38 2.51 0.47
C SER A 22 7.13 1.08 0.97
N LEU A 23 7.52 0.09 0.17
CA LEU A 23 7.37 -1.33 0.51
C LEU A 23 8.23 -1.69 1.73
N ALA A 24 9.50 -1.28 1.76
CA ALA A 24 10.39 -1.48 2.90
C ALA A 24 9.91 -0.75 4.16
N ALA A 25 9.47 0.50 4.03
CA ALA A 25 8.97 1.30 5.15
C ALA A 25 7.73 0.65 5.77
N SER A 26 6.80 0.14 4.96
CA SER A 26 5.60 -0.56 5.45
C SER A 26 5.92 -1.82 6.25
N ALA A 27 6.98 -2.54 5.88
CA ALA A 27 7.36 -3.81 6.51
C ALA A 27 8.13 -3.63 7.84
N PHE A 28 9.06 -2.66 7.87
CA PHE A 28 10.04 -2.57 8.96
C PHE A 28 9.81 -1.41 9.92
N LEU A 29 9.28 -0.28 9.45
CA LEU A 29 9.20 0.94 10.26
C LEU A 29 8.34 0.75 11.52
N PRO A 30 7.14 0.14 11.46
CA PRO A 30 6.32 -0.10 12.65
C PRO A 30 7.03 -0.98 13.68
N VAL A 31 7.67 -2.06 13.23
CA VAL A 31 8.33 -3.03 14.09
C VAL A 31 9.58 -2.46 14.74
N LEU A 32 10.39 -1.70 14.00
CA LEU A 32 11.61 -1.08 14.52
C LEU A 32 11.31 0.00 15.57
N VAL A 33 10.35 0.88 15.28
CA VAL A 33 9.97 1.96 16.21
C VAL A 33 9.35 1.38 17.49
N LEU A 34 8.40 0.44 17.35
CA LEU A 34 7.79 -0.21 18.51
C LEU A 34 8.77 -1.13 19.24
N GLY A 35 9.73 -1.75 18.56
CA GLY A 35 10.73 -2.61 19.20
C GLY A 35 11.67 -1.85 20.12
N LEU A 36 11.98 -0.59 19.79
CA LEU A 36 12.86 0.26 20.59
C LEU A 36 12.13 0.88 21.79
N TRP A 37 10.89 1.33 21.62
CA TRP A 37 10.17 2.10 22.65
C TRP A 37 9.12 1.28 23.42
N TRP A 38 8.66 0.15 22.88
CA TRP A 38 7.58 -0.64 23.46
C TRP A 38 8.05 -2.03 23.90
N LYS A 39 8.39 -2.14 25.19
CA LYS A 39 8.85 -3.39 25.83
C LYS A 39 7.88 -4.58 25.74
N ARG A 40 6.63 -4.34 25.32
CA ARG A 40 5.58 -5.34 25.17
C ARG A 40 5.49 -5.96 23.77
N LEU A 41 6.33 -5.54 22.82
CA LEU A 41 6.28 -6.07 21.47
C LEU A 41 6.60 -7.58 21.44
N GLY A 42 5.59 -8.38 21.09
CA GLY A 42 5.70 -9.82 20.86
C GLY A 42 6.07 -10.16 19.41
N SER A 43 6.52 -11.40 19.18
CA SER A 43 6.77 -11.92 17.82
C SER A 43 5.51 -11.87 16.96
N ASP A 44 4.37 -12.22 17.55
CA ASP A 44 3.11 -12.40 16.85
C ASP A 44 2.56 -11.05 16.39
N ALA A 45 2.68 -10.02 17.25
CA ALA A 45 2.31 -8.65 16.94
C ALA A 45 3.20 -8.06 15.84
N ALA A 46 4.52 -8.32 15.89
CA ALA A 46 5.45 -7.86 14.87
C ALA A 46 5.13 -8.47 13.50
N VAL A 47 4.90 -9.78 13.42
CA VAL A 47 4.55 -10.46 12.16
C VAL A 47 3.20 -9.98 11.65
N ALA A 48 2.18 -9.86 12.51
CA ALA A 48 0.86 -9.37 12.11
C ALA A 48 0.93 -7.93 11.55
N GLY A 49 1.72 -7.07 12.20
CA GLY A 49 1.98 -5.70 11.76
C GLY A 49 2.64 -5.63 10.38
N THR A 50 3.73 -6.38 10.20
CA THR A 50 4.45 -6.45 8.91
C THR A 50 3.55 -7.00 7.81
N VAL A 51 2.81 -8.08 8.06
CA VAL A 51 1.91 -8.68 7.06
C VAL A 51 0.78 -7.71 6.71
N ALA A 52 0.12 -7.09 7.68
CA ALA A 52 -0.95 -6.14 7.41
C ALA A 52 -0.45 -4.90 6.65
N GLY A 53 0.70 -4.33 7.06
CA GLY A 53 1.33 -3.22 6.35
C GLY A 53 1.67 -3.58 4.90
N LEU A 54 2.23 -4.78 4.67
CA LEU A 54 2.60 -5.25 3.33
C LEU A 54 1.36 -5.52 2.47
N VAL A 55 0.31 -6.13 3.03
CA VAL A 55 -0.98 -6.34 2.34
C VAL A 55 -1.59 -5.02 1.91
N VAL A 56 -1.62 -4.01 2.79
CA VAL A 56 -2.15 -2.68 2.44
C VAL A 56 -1.27 -1.99 1.39
N CYS A 57 0.06 -2.09 1.51
CA CYS A 57 0.98 -1.52 0.54
C CYS A 57 0.78 -2.13 -0.86
N LEU A 58 0.70 -3.47 -0.95
CA LEU A 58 0.47 -4.17 -2.21
C LEU A 58 -0.93 -3.89 -2.76
N TYR A 59 -1.95 -3.89 -1.92
CA TYR A 59 -3.31 -3.53 -2.31
C TYR A 59 -3.34 -2.16 -2.99
N TYR A 60 -2.71 -1.15 -2.39
CA TYR A 60 -2.72 0.21 -2.93
C TYR A 60 -1.85 0.38 -4.18
N MET A 61 -0.82 -0.45 -4.39
CA MET A 61 -0.05 -0.47 -5.64
C MET A 61 -0.80 -1.19 -6.78
N ILE A 62 -1.45 -2.31 -6.47
CA ILE A 62 -2.02 -3.21 -7.48
C ILE A 62 -3.44 -2.78 -7.87
N ALA A 63 -4.29 -2.40 -6.91
CA ALA A 63 -5.71 -2.14 -7.17
C ALA A 63 -5.95 -1.02 -8.21
N PRO A 64 -5.26 0.14 -8.17
CA PRO A 64 -5.42 1.18 -9.20
C PRO A 64 -4.92 0.76 -10.59
N GLN A 65 -4.05 -0.24 -10.66
CA GLN A 65 -3.48 -0.72 -11.93
C GLN A 65 -4.29 -1.86 -12.55
N THR A 66 -4.83 -2.78 -11.73
CA THR A 66 -5.54 -3.98 -12.18
C THR A 66 -7.05 -3.76 -12.30
N ILE A 67 -7.64 -2.98 -11.40
CA ILE A 67 -9.10 -2.76 -11.32
C ILE A 67 -9.43 -1.28 -11.08
N PRO A 68 -9.06 -0.38 -12.01
CA PRO A 68 -9.20 1.07 -11.83
C PRO A 68 -10.66 1.51 -11.62
N PHE A 69 -11.61 0.88 -12.32
CA PHE A 69 -13.04 1.21 -12.22
C PHE A 69 -13.61 0.93 -10.83
N LEU A 70 -13.42 -0.29 -10.33
CA LEU A 70 -13.92 -0.71 -9.02
C LEU A 70 -13.29 0.11 -7.89
N PHE A 71 -11.99 0.38 -8.01
CA PHE A 71 -11.26 1.18 -7.03
C PHE A 71 -11.77 2.63 -6.98
N TYR A 72 -12.00 3.26 -8.14
CA TYR A 72 -12.54 4.61 -8.21
C TYR A 72 -13.99 4.66 -7.70
N GLU A 73 -14.84 3.70 -8.06
CA GLU A 73 -16.23 3.68 -7.57
C GLU A 73 -16.29 3.51 -6.05
N SER A 74 -15.50 2.59 -5.47
CA SER A 74 -15.46 2.38 -4.03
C SER A 74 -14.82 3.54 -3.26
N SER A 75 -13.91 4.27 -3.91
CA SER A 75 -13.09 5.31 -3.29
C SER A 75 -13.38 6.71 -3.81
N SER A 76 -14.49 6.90 -4.51
CA SER A 76 -14.84 8.16 -5.18
C SER A 76 -14.90 9.34 -4.20
N LEU A 77 -15.32 9.08 -2.97
CA LEU A 77 -15.37 10.07 -1.88
C LEU A 77 -13.98 10.57 -1.42
N LEU A 78 -12.95 9.75 -1.58
CA LEU A 78 -11.59 10.05 -1.16
C LEU A 78 -10.74 10.56 -2.32
N SER A 79 -11.23 10.49 -3.57
CA SER A 79 -10.49 10.88 -4.76
C SER A 79 -10.41 12.40 -4.90
N ASP A 80 -9.29 12.90 -5.42
CA ASP A 80 -9.07 14.31 -5.77
C ASP A 80 -9.62 14.66 -7.16
N ALA A 81 -10.68 13.97 -7.60
CA ALA A 81 -11.28 14.19 -8.92
C ALA A 81 -11.96 15.56 -8.99
N THR A 82 -11.55 16.38 -9.96
CA THR A 82 -12.24 17.64 -10.25
C THR A 82 -13.66 17.37 -10.80
N SER A 83 -14.56 18.34 -10.67
CA SER A 83 -15.91 18.25 -11.23
C SER A 83 -15.90 18.01 -12.75
N ALA A 84 -14.92 18.55 -13.47
CA ALA A 84 -14.72 18.33 -14.89
C ALA A 84 -14.26 16.90 -15.23
N GLN A 85 -13.39 16.30 -14.40
CA GLN A 85 -12.96 14.91 -14.59
C GLN A 85 -14.07 13.91 -14.27
N THR A 86 -14.88 14.21 -13.25
CA THR A 86 -16.04 13.39 -12.86
C THR A 86 -17.09 13.38 -13.97
N SER A 87 -17.42 14.54 -14.55
CA SER A 87 -18.36 14.61 -15.66
C SER A 87 -17.83 13.97 -16.95
N ALA A 88 -16.52 14.05 -17.22
CA ALA A 88 -15.89 13.33 -18.33
C ALA A 88 -15.95 11.81 -18.14
N TYR A 89 -15.70 11.32 -16.93
CA TYR A 89 -15.86 9.91 -16.57
C TYR A 89 -17.30 9.43 -16.77
N GLU A 90 -18.28 10.22 -16.31
CA GLU A 90 -19.70 9.90 -16.49
C GLU A 90 -20.11 9.91 -17.97
N ALA A 91 -19.63 10.88 -18.76
CA ALA A 91 -19.91 10.93 -20.20
C ALA A 91 -19.41 9.67 -20.93
N LEU A 92 -18.20 9.21 -20.62
CA LEU A 92 -17.64 7.97 -21.18
C LEU A 92 -18.39 6.73 -20.71
N ARG A 93 -18.79 6.69 -19.44
CA ARG A 93 -19.66 5.63 -18.88
C ARG A 93 -20.98 5.55 -19.65
N TYR A 94 -21.66 6.67 -19.87
CA TYR A 94 -22.90 6.70 -20.65
C TYR A 94 -22.69 6.30 -22.11
N GLY A 95 -21.61 6.77 -22.73
CA GLY A 95 -21.23 6.40 -24.09
C GLY A 95 -21.02 4.90 -24.27
N TYR A 96 -20.38 4.24 -23.30
CA TYR A 96 -20.16 2.80 -23.30
C TYR A 96 -21.48 2.00 -23.27
N TYR A 97 -22.43 2.39 -22.41
CA TYR A 97 -23.72 1.71 -22.31
C TYR A 97 -24.69 2.06 -23.45
N ALA A 98 -24.53 3.21 -24.10
CA ALA A 98 -25.33 3.61 -25.26
C ALA A 98 -24.83 2.97 -26.57
N ALA A 99 -23.54 2.64 -26.65
CA ALA A 99 -22.97 1.95 -27.80
C ALA A 99 -23.49 0.50 -27.86
N SER A 100 -24.12 0.14 -28.98
CA SER A 100 -24.61 -1.22 -29.25
C SER A 100 -23.60 -2.05 -30.07
N ASP A 101 -22.62 -1.40 -30.69
CA ASP A 101 -21.55 -2.03 -31.47
C ASP A 101 -20.35 -2.42 -30.57
N PRO A 102 -19.93 -3.69 -30.54
CA PRO A 102 -18.76 -4.14 -29.79
C PRO A 102 -17.46 -3.40 -30.15
N ALA A 103 -17.29 -2.97 -31.41
CA ALA A 103 -16.09 -2.25 -31.82
C ALA A 103 -16.04 -0.82 -31.25
N ALA A 104 -17.18 -0.12 -31.24
CA ALA A 104 -17.31 1.18 -30.61
C ALA A 104 -17.13 1.10 -29.09
N GLN A 105 -17.66 0.05 -28.46
CA GLN A 105 -17.45 -0.21 -27.03
C GLN A 105 -15.97 -0.37 -26.67
N ALA A 106 -15.20 -1.11 -27.48
CA ALA A 106 -13.76 -1.30 -27.24
C ALA A 106 -12.95 0.01 -27.32
N ALA A 107 -13.29 0.90 -28.25
CA ALA A 107 -12.66 2.21 -28.37
C ALA A 107 -12.94 3.07 -27.13
N ILE A 108 -14.20 3.14 -26.69
CA ILE A 108 -14.61 3.91 -25.51
C ILE A 108 -13.97 3.34 -24.24
N LEU A 109 -13.87 2.02 -24.08
CA LEU A 109 -13.19 1.40 -22.94
C LEU A 109 -11.74 1.87 -22.80
N THR A 110 -11.03 1.98 -23.92
CA THR A 110 -9.62 2.41 -23.91
C THR A 110 -9.48 3.85 -23.44
N GLU A 111 -10.35 4.75 -23.93
CA GLU A 111 -10.40 6.14 -23.48
C GLU A 111 -10.85 6.25 -22.01
N TRP A 112 -11.82 5.43 -21.62
CA TRP A 112 -12.37 5.41 -20.28
C TRP A 112 -11.33 4.95 -19.26
N GLU A 113 -10.58 3.86 -19.53
CA GLU A 113 -9.47 3.43 -18.69
C GLU A 113 -8.41 4.52 -18.52
N ALA A 114 -8.05 5.22 -19.60
CA ALA A 114 -7.09 6.31 -19.55
C ALA A 114 -7.56 7.46 -18.65
N SER A 115 -8.86 7.76 -18.66
CA SER A 115 -9.47 8.80 -17.82
C SER A 115 -9.51 8.45 -16.33
N VAL A 116 -9.65 7.17 -15.99
CA VAL A 116 -9.82 6.69 -14.60
C VAL A 116 -8.49 6.59 -13.86
N ARG A 117 -7.43 6.16 -14.53
CA ARG A 117 -6.10 5.96 -13.91
C ARG A 117 -5.59 7.15 -13.08
N PRO A 118 -5.68 8.42 -13.52
CA PRO A 118 -5.21 9.55 -12.72
C PRO A 118 -6.10 9.83 -11.50
N ILE A 119 -7.40 9.58 -11.59
CA ILE A 119 -8.38 9.85 -10.52
C ILE A 119 -8.59 8.67 -9.56
N ALA A 120 -8.12 7.48 -9.91
CA ALA A 120 -8.11 6.29 -9.06
C ALA A 120 -7.03 6.39 -7.96
N ASN A 121 -7.21 7.35 -7.04
CA ASN A 121 -6.30 7.64 -5.94
C ASN A 121 -7.10 7.97 -4.66
N TRP A 122 -6.42 7.95 -3.52
CA TRP A 122 -6.91 8.50 -2.25
C TRP A 122 -6.17 9.80 -1.95
N LEU A 123 -6.91 10.90 -1.84
CA LEU A 123 -6.43 12.25 -1.50
C LEU A 123 -5.29 12.74 -2.43
N GLY A 124 -5.32 12.34 -3.70
CA GLY A 124 -4.27 12.68 -4.68
C GLY A 124 -3.00 11.82 -4.55
N VAL A 125 -2.93 10.87 -3.61
CA VAL A 125 -1.74 10.06 -3.38
C VAL A 125 -1.66 8.93 -4.41
N HIS A 126 -0.65 8.98 -5.28
CA HIS A 126 -0.41 7.91 -6.26
C HIS A 126 0.06 6.60 -5.62
N GLY A 127 -0.19 5.47 -6.31
CA GLY A 127 0.15 4.13 -5.83
C GLY A 127 1.62 3.92 -5.42
N VAL A 128 2.57 4.66 -6.02
CA VAL A 128 4.00 4.62 -5.66
C VAL A 128 4.26 5.08 -4.22
N LEU A 129 3.38 5.92 -3.69
CA LEU A 129 3.41 6.46 -2.33
C LEU A 129 2.49 5.68 -1.37
N ALA A 130 2.19 4.41 -1.68
CA ALA A 130 1.38 3.52 -0.84
C ALA A 130 1.84 3.46 0.63
N GLY A 131 3.14 3.71 0.89
CA GLY A 131 3.72 3.76 2.23
C GLY A 131 3.01 4.75 3.17
N VAL A 132 2.42 5.83 2.64
CA VAL A 132 1.69 6.85 3.43
C VAL A 132 0.52 6.24 4.20
N PHE A 133 -0.19 5.27 3.61
CA PHE A 133 -1.30 4.59 4.26
C PHE A 133 -0.88 3.27 4.92
N ALA A 134 0.03 2.54 4.28
CA ALA A 134 0.48 1.24 4.76
C ALA A 134 1.21 1.32 6.12
N VAL A 135 2.04 2.35 6.33
CA VAL A 135 2.78 2.52 7.59
C VAL A 135 1.85 2.76 8.78
N PRO A 136 0.92 3.74 8.76
CA PRO A 136 -0.05 3.93 9.85
C PRO A 136 -0.88 2.67 10.14
N VAL A 137 -1.35 1.97 9.09
CA VAL A 137 -2.12 0.74 9.28
C VAL A 137 -1.26 -0.36 9.92
N GLY A 138 -0.02 -0.51 9.48
CA GLY A 138 0.95 -1.44 10.08
C GLY A 138 1.18 -1.16 11.56
N PHE A 139 1.34 0.11 11.95
CA PHE A 139 1.41 0.51 13.36
C PHE A 139 0.14 0.13 14.14
N LEU A 140 -1.03 0.48 13.61
CA LEU A 140 -2.31 0.19 14.23
C LEU A 140 -2.49 -1.30 14.48
N VAL A 141 -2.25 -2.13 13.47
CA VAL A 141 -2.37 -3.59 13.60
C VAL A 141 -1.35 -4.14 14.59
N THR A 142 -0.10 -3.66 14.54
CA THR A 142 0.94 -4.08 15.50
C THR A 142 0.53 -3.75 16.94
N ILE A 143 -0.02 -2.55 17.15
CA ILE A 143 -0.46 -2.09 18.47
C ILE A 143 -1.65 -2.91 18.94
N LEU A 144 -2.67 -3.08 18.11
CA LEU A 144 -3.87 -3.85 18.46
C LEU A 144 -3.50 -5.30 18.81
N VAL A 145 -2.76 -5.98 17.94
CA VAL A 145 -2.31 -7.35 18.21
C VAL A 145 -1.39 -7.41 19.43
N GLY A 146 -0.50 -6.43 19.61
CA GLY A 146 0.38 -6.35 20.78
C GLY A 146 -0.35 -6.09 22.11
N LEU A 147 -1.50 -5.41 22.08
CA LEU A 147 -2.36 -5.22 23.25
C LEU A 147 -3.09 -6.51 23.63
N PHE A 148 -3.56 -7.27 22.64
CA PHE A 148 -4.25 -8.55 22.86
C PHE A 148 -3.31 -9.74 23.06
N ALA A 149 -2.07 -9.66 22.57
CA ALA A 149 -1.08 -10.73 22.71
C ALA A 149 -0.49 -10.78 24.13
N SER A 150 -0.25 -12.00 24.61
CA SER A 150 0.38 -12.24 25.90
C SER A 150 1.82 -11.69 25.90
N ALA A 151 2.20 -11.01 26.99
CA ALA A 151 3.52 -10.43 27.16
C ALA A 151 4.65 -11.48 26.95
N PRO A 152 5.86 -11.06 26.53
CA PRO A 152 6.92 -11.94 26.04
C PRO A 152 7.16 -13.17 26.93
N SER A 153 7.14 -14.35 26.32
CA SER A 153 7.17 -15.64 27.02
C SER A 153 8.37 -15.76 27.97
N ALA A 154 8.11 -16.30 29.16
CA ALA A 154 9.09 -16.56 30.23
C ALA A 154 10.36 -17.30 29.77
N ARG A 155 10.31 -18.00 28.62
CA ARG A 155 11.43 -18.68 27.97
C ARG A 155 12.59 -17.74 27.61
N ARG A 156 12.34 -16.51 27.16
CA ARG A 156 13.43 -15.54 26.85
C ARG A 156 14.11 -15.03 28.12
N ARG A 157 13.33 -14.71 29.16
CA ARG A 157 13.88 -14.32 30.48
C ARG A 157 14.73 -15.44 31.08
N ARG A 158 14.24 -16.68 31.05
CA ARG A 158 14.99 -17.86 31.51
C ARG A 158 16.29 -18.10 30.75
N PHE A 159 16.31 -17.85 29.44
CA PHE A 159 17.54 -18.00 28.65
C PHE A 159 18.61 -16.97 29.07
N PHE A 160 18.23 -15.70 29.26
CA PHE A 160 19.16 -14.68 29.73
C PHE A 160 19.61 -14.87 31.18
N GLU A 161 18.71 -15.36 32.06
CA GLU A 161 19.08 -15.76 33.42
C GLU A 161 20.10 -16.90 33.39
N ASN A 162 19.87 -17.94 32.57
CA ASN A 162 20.80 -19.06 32.44
C ASN A 162 22.17 -18.65 31.88
N LEU A 163 22.24 -17.68 30.98
CA LEU A 163 23.52 -17.14 30.49
C LEU A 163 24.25 -16.32 31.57
N ARG A 164 23.50 -15.55 32.37
CA ARG A 164 24.06 -14.81 33.51
C ARG A 164 24.58 -15.73 34.62
N THR A 165 23.88 -16.83 34.90
CA THR A 165 24.26 -17.76 35.96
C THR A 165 25.36 -18.73 35.55
N LYS A 166 25.57 -19.01 34.25
CA LYS A 166 26.66 -19.87 33.77
C LYS A 166 28.00 -19.16 33.60
N ALA A 167 28.00 -17.83 33.59
CA ALA A 167 29.20 -17.01 33.48
C ALA A 167 29.80 -16.59 34.84
N ALA A 168 29.14 -16.97 35.95
CA ALA A 168 29.60 -16.82 37.32
C ALA A 168 30.02 -18.18 37.87
#